data_AF-A0A951EBI0-F1
#
_entry.id   AF-A0A951EBI0-F1
#
_cell.length_a   1.000
_cell.length_b   1.000
_cell.length_c   1.000
_cell.angle_alpha   90.00
_cell.angle_beta   90.00
_cell.angle_gamma   90.00
#
_symmetry.space_group_name_H-M   'P 1'
#
loop_
_entity.id
_entity.type
_entity.pdbx_description
1 polymer ?
#
loop_
_entity_poly.entity_id
_entity_poly.type
_entity_poly.pdbx_seq_one_letter_code
_entity_poly.pdbx_strand_id
1 'polypeptide(L)' 'MDKDRVEGAAKQVKGAVKEGVGQVTGDTKTQAEGTADKAEGKVQNAVGGAKDAARDAVDKA' A
#
# COMPACT_ATOMS: atom_id res chain seq x y z
N MET A 1 6.23 -16.76 -32.47
CA MET A 1 6.85 -16.01 -31.36
C MET A 1 6.13 -14.69 -31.29
N ASP A 2 5.06 -14.68 -30.52
CA ASP A 2 4.02 -13.66 -30.55
C ASP A 2 4.57 -12.36 -29.97
N LYS A 3 4.31 -11.24 -30.65
CA LYS A 3 4.72 -9.89 -30.23
C LYS A 3 4.31 -9.60 -28.79
N ASP A 4 3.23 -10.20 -28.32
CA ASP A 4 2.72 -10.14 -26.95
C ASP A 4 3.71 -10.66 -25.90
N ARG A 5 4.51 -11.70 -26.21
CA ARG A 5 5.54 -12.20 -25.29
C ARG A 5 6.71 -11.24 -25.15
N VAL A 6 7.11 -10.61 -26.26
CA VAL A 6 8.21 -9.63 -26.26
C VAL A 6 7.77 -8.35 -25.55
N GLU A 7 6.53 -7.92 -25.77
CA GLU A 7 5.96 -6.74 -25.11
C GLU A 7 5.74 -6.96 -23.62
N GLY A 8 5.30 -8.16 -23.22
CA GLY A 8 5.22 -8.58 -21.83
C GLY A 8 6.59 -8.60 -21.13
N ALA A 9 7.60 -9.19 -21.78
CA ALA A 9 8.97 -9.22 -21.26
C ALA A 9 9.58 -7.81 -21.15
N ALA A 10 9.37 -6.96 -22.14
CA ALA A 10 9.83 -5.57 -22.12
C ALA A 10 9.16 -4.76 -21.00
N LYS A 11 7.87 -4.97 -20.75
CA LYS A 11 7.14 -4.37 -19.61
C LYS A 11 7.70 -4.83 -18.27
N GLN A 12 8.04 -6.13 -18.13
CA GLN A 12 8.64 -6.66 -16.91
C GLN A 12 10.01 -6.06 -16.63
N VAL A 13 10.88 -5.99 -17.64
CA VAL A 13 12.21 -5.36 -17.50
C VAL A 13 12.08 -3.88 -17.15
N LYS A 14 11.18 -3.15 -17.83
CA LYS A 14 10.92 -1.73 -17.54
C LYS A 14 10.38 -1.53 -16.13
N GLY A 15 9.51 -2.42 -15.66
CA GLY A 15 8.97 -2.43 -14.30
C GLY A 15 10.06 -2.65 -13.25
N ALA A 16 10.88 -3.70 -13.42
CA ALA A 16 11.98 -4.02 -12.52
C ALA A 16 13.01 -2.87 -12.43
N VAL A 17 13.32 -2.22 -13.56
CA VAL A 17 14.21 -1.05 -13.58
C VAL A 17 13.56 0.13 -12.85
N LYS A 18 12.26 0.39 -13.04
CA LYS A 18 11.55 1.48 -12.35
C LYS A 18 11.44 1.23 -10.84
N GLU A 19 11.26 -0.02 -10.43
CA GLU A 19 11.15 -0.42 -9.03
C GLU A 19 12.52 -0.35 -8.33
N GLY A 20 13.58 -0.80 -9.00
CA GLY A 20 14.96 -0.66 -8.52
C GLY A 20 15.38 0.81 -8.44
N VAL A 21 15.06 1.62 -9.46
CA VAL A 21 15.31 3.06 -9.42
C VAL A 21 14.45 3.75 -8.38
N GLY A 22 13.19 3.38 -8.19
CA GLY A 22 12.32 3.95 -7.14
C GLY A 22 12.81 3.65 -5.73
N GLN A 23 13.33 2.43 -5.48
CA GLN A 23 14.00 2.10 -4.22
C GLN A 23 15.31 2.86 -4.02
N VAL A 24 16.15 2.97 -5.06
CA VAL A 24 17.49 3.57 -4.98
C VAL A 24 17.45 5.10 -4.97
N THR A 25 16.54 5.71 -5.72
CA THR A 25 16.35 7.17 -5.76
C THR A 25 15.78 7.66 -4.45
N GLY A 26 15.20 6.77 -3.63
CA GLY A 26 14.76 7.08 -2.29
C GLY A 26 13.83 8.28 -2.32
N ASP A 27 12.63 8.12 -2.87
CA ASP A 27 11.58 9.08 -2.65
C ASP A 27 11.25 9.06 -1.15
N THR A 28 12.05 9.77 -0.36
CA THR A 28 11.83 10.06 1.05
C THR A 28 10.41 10.59 1.24
N LYS A 29 9.88 11.24 0.20
CA LYS A 29 8.49 11.65 0.07
C LYS A 29 7.52 10.45 0.03
N THR A 30 7.71 9.47 -0.86
CA THR A 30 6.86 8.26 -0.93
C THR A 30 7.00 7.36 0.29
N GLN A 31 8.20 7.24 0.87
CA GLN A 31 8.40 6.51 2.12
C GLN A 31 7.78 7.22 3.32
N ALA A 32 7.85 8.55 3.38
CA ALA A 32 7.21 9.35 4.42
C ALA A 32 5.68 9.34 4.28
N GLU A 33 5.15 9.52 3.08
CA GLU A 33 3.72 9.42 2.78
C GLU A 33 3.20 8.02 3.15
N GLY A 34 3.86 6.95 2.71
CA GLY A 34 3.47 5.58 3.06
C GLY A 34 3.58 5.26 4.56
N THR A 35 4.49 5.92 5.29
CA THR A 35 4.61 5.77 6.75
C THR A 35 3.51 6.55 7.48
N ALA A 36 3.19 7.76 7.01
CA ALA A 36 2.09 8.57 7.53
C ALA A 36 0.74 7.88 7.28
N ASP A 37 0.48 7.37 6.07
CA ASP A 37 -0.71 6.58 5.74
C ASP A 37 -0.83 5.32 6.60
N LYS A 38 0.28 4.61 6.85
CA LYS A 38 0.27 3.44 7.76
C LYS A 38 -0.03 3.85 9.21
N ALA A 39 0.43 5.01 9.65
CA ALA A 39 0.15 5.51 10.99
C ALA A 39 -1.32 5.92 11.12
N GLU A 40 -1.85 6.68 10.16
CA GLU A 40 -3.27 7.04 10.10
C GLU A 40 -4.17 5.81 10.01
N GLY A 41 -3.83 4.85 9.16
CA GLY A 41 -4.59 3.60 9.02
C GLY A 41 -4.64 2.81 10.33
N LYS A 42 -3.54 2.71 11.08
CA LYS A 42 -3.54 2.06 12.40
C LYS A 42 -4.41 2.78 13.42
N VAL A 43 -4.36 4.11 13.43
CA VAL A 43 -5.19 4.93 14.34
C VAL A 43 -6.66 4.78 14.00
N GLN A 44 -7.04 4.88 12.72
CA GLN A 44 -8.42 4.68 12.28
C GLN A 44 -8.93 3.28 12.59
N ASN A 45 -8.10 2.25 12.40
CA ASN A 45 -8.51 0.87 12.69
C ASN A 45 -8.71 0.63 14.20
N ALA A 46 -7.85 1.20 15.05
CA ALA A 46 -8.01 1.13 16.50
C ALA A 46 -9.27 1.86 16.99
N VAL A 47 -9.54 3.06 16.46
CA VAL A 47 -10.73 3.85 16.79
C VAL A 47 -12.00 3.16 16.25
N GLY A 48 -11.94 2.62 15.03
CA GLY A 48 -13.02 1.85 14.41
C GLY A 48 -13.36 0.61 15.24
N GLY A 49 -12.37 -0.22 15.56
CA GLY A 49 -12.56 -1.40 16.39
C GLY A 49 -13.10 -1.10 17.79
N ALA A 50 -12.66 0.00 18.42
CA ALA A 50 -13.20 0.44 19.71
C ALA A 50 -14.66 0.91 19.60
N LYS A 51 -15.01 1.65 18.55
CA LYS A 51 -16.40 2.06 18.26
C LYS A 51 -17.29 0.87 17.97
N ASP A 52 -16.82 -0.09 17.17
CA ASP A 52 -17.56 -1.31 16.86
C ASP A 52 -17.80 -2.14 18.11
N ALA A 53 -16.77 -2.37 18.93
CA ALA A 53 -16.91 -3.10 20.19
C ALA A 53 -17.92 -2.42 21.16
N ALA A 54 -17.89 -1.08 21.23
CA ALA A 54 -18.85 -0.33 22.04
C ALA A 54 -20.27 -0.43 21.48
N ARG A 55 -20.45 -0.38 20.15
CA ARG A 55 -21.74 -0.61 19.50
C ARG A 55 -22.26 -2.02 19.76
N ASP A 56 -21.42 -3.03 19.58
CA ASP A 56 -21.77 -4.44 19.80
C ASP A 56 -22.20 -4.70 21.25
N ALA A 57 -21.56 -4.02 22.22
CA ALA A 57 -21.92 -4.11 23.63
C ALA A 57 -23.25 -3.42 23.95
N VAL A 58 -23.58 -2.32 23.26
CA VAL A 58 -24.87 -1.61 23.42
C VAL A 58 -26.00 -2.32 22.67
N ASP A 59 -25.76 -2.86 21.48
CA ASP A 59 -26.77 -3.61 20.71
C ASP A 59 -27.09 -4.99 21.33
N LYS A 60 -26.17 -5.56 22.12
CA LYS A 60 -26.40 -6.81 22.87
C LYS A 60 -27.02 -6.61 24.27
N ALA A 61 -27.14 -5.38 24.75
CA ALA A 61 -27.75 -5.04 26.05
C ALA A 61 -29.24 -4.70 25.90
#